data_AF-A0A7T1MMI3-F1
#
_entry.id   AF-A0A7T1MMI3-F1
#
_cell.length_a   1.000
_cell.length_b   1.000
_cell.length_c   1.000
_cell.angle_alpha   90.00
_cell.angle_beta   90.00
_cell.angle_gamma   90.00
#
_symmetry.space_group_name_H-M   'P 1'
#
loop_
_entity.id
_entity.type
_entity.pdbx_description
1 polymer ?
#
loop_
_entity_poly.entity_id
_entity_poly.type
_entity_poly.pdbx_seq_one_letter_code
_entity_poly.pdbx_strand_id
1 'polypeptide(L)'
;MVQITIPHLIIGKQIISNYSQPIRAHREEVFLAYAYAHLPNLVKQVLRETALSTPGILEQPGIKVGTYKYEDSGISYRVTFFVDGYQDRPAVRD
;
A
#
# COMPACT_ATOMS: atom_id res chain seq x y z
N MET A 1 -23.55 -18.16 -4.24
CA MET A 1 -22.13 -18.59 -4.15
C MET A 1 -21.68 -19.01 -5.54
N VAL A 2 -20.53 -18.52 -6.01
CA VAL A 2 -19.93 -18.97 -7.27
C VAL A 2 -18.84 -19.98 -6.92
N GLN A 3 -18.92 -21.17 -7.51
CA GLN A 3 -17.91 -22.22 -7.35
C GLN A 3 -17.07 -22.30 -8.62
N ILE A 4 -15.74 -22.29 -8.46
CA ILE A 4 -14.78 -22.47 -9.55
C ILE A 4 -14.05 -23.79 -9.33
N THR A 5 -14.07 -24.66 -10.33
CA THR A 5 -13.32 -25.93 -10.29
C THR A 5 -12.15 -25.84 -11.28
N ILE A 6 -10.94 -26.11 -10.79
CA ILE A 6 -9.71 -26.03 -11.58
C ILE A 6 -9.01 -27.39 -11.53
N PRO A 7 -8.66 -28.00 -12.67
CA PRO A 7 -7.91 -29.26 -12.71
C PRO A 7 -6.53 -29.15 -12.06
N HIS A 8 -6.17 -30.15 -11.25
CA HIS A 8 -4.89 -30.19 -10.54
C HIS A 8 -3.68 -30.07 -11.47
N LEU A 9 -3.72 -30.74 -12.64
CA LEU A 9 -2.66 -30.70 -13.64
C LEU A 9 -2.40 -29.28 -14.18
N ILE A 10 -3.43 -28.44 -14.24
CA ILE A 10 -3.29 -27.05 -14.69
C ILE A 10 -2.60 -26.24 -13.59
N ILE A 11 -3.06 -26.33 -12.33
CA ILE A 11 -2.48 -25.61 -11.19
C ILE A 11 -1.01 -26.00 -10.98
N GLY A 12 -0.69 -27.29 -11.04
CA GLY A 12 0.66 -27.80 -10.79
C GLY A 12 1.72 -27.32 -11.80
N LYS A 13 1.30 -26.70 -12.91
CA LYS A 13 2.19 -26.11 -13.92
C LYS A 13 2.31 -24.58 -13.82
N GLN A 14 1.57 -23.93 -12.92
CA GLN A 14 1.58 -22.47 -12.75
C GLN A 14 2.43 -22.03 -11.56
N ILE A 15 2.78 -20.75 -11.54
CA ILE A 15 3.29 -20.09 -10.34
C ILE A 15 2.12 -19.82 -9.39
N ILE A 16 2.21 -20.32 -8.16
CA ILE A 16 1.19 -20.13 -7.13
C ILE A 16 1.68 -19.06 -6.15
N SER A 17 0.87 -18.01 -5.98
CA SER A 17 1.08 -16.99 -4.95
C SER A 17 0.10 -17.21 -3.80
N ASN A 18 0.62 -17.46 -2.60
CA ASN A 18 -0.19 -17.53 -1.39
C ASN A 18 -0.15 -16.16 -0.70
N TYR A 19 -1.30 -15.48 -0.63
CA TYR A 19 -1.39 -14.18 0.03
C TYR A 19 -1.65 -14.30 1.54
N SER A 20 -1.89 -15.48 2.08
CA SER A 20 -2.13 -15.65 3.52
C SER A 20 -0.93 -16.23 4.26
N GLN A 21 0.10 -16.69 3.55
CA GLN A 21 1.28 -17.34 4.13
C GLN A 21 2.56 -17.07 3.33
N PRO A 22 3.75 -17.14 3.95
CA PRO A 22 3.97 -17.31 5.40
C PRO A 22 3.81 -16.00 6.19
N ILE A 23 3.91 -14.86 5.52
CA ILE A 23 3.78 -13.54 6.12
C ILE A 23 2.48 -12.92 5.62
N ARG A 24 1.61 -12.58 6.56
CA ARG A 24 0.29 -11.99 6.29
C ARG A 24 0.35 -10.47 6.06
N ALA A 25 1.43 -9.82 6.50
CA ALA A 25 1.63 -8.39 6.29
C ALA A 25 1.90 -8.09 4.80
N HIS A 26 1.05 -7.27 4.17
CA HIS A 26 1.21 -6.87 2.77
C HIS A 26 1.63 -5.42 2.66
N ARG A 27 2.65 -5.18 1.82
CA ARG A 27 3.15 -3.85 1.52
C ARG A 27 2.25 -3.14 0.50
N GLU A 28 1.80 -1.96 0.87
CA GLU A 28 1.03 -1.06 0.02
C GLU A 28 1.80 0.22 -0.29
N GLU A 29 1.46 0.83 -1.42
CA GLU A 29 1.96 2.12 -1.84
C GLU A 29 0.81 2.99 -2.35
N VAL A 30 0.80 4.25 -1.93
CA VAL A 30 -0.03 5.31 -2.52
C VAL A 30 0.84 6.49 -2.93
N PHE A 31 0.41 7.18 -3.99
CA PHE A 31 1.12 8.30 -4.58
C PHE A 31 0.23 9.54 -4.55
N LEU A 32 0.72 10.60 -3.94
CA LEU A 32 -0.05 11.83 -3.72
C LEU A 32 0.77 13.03 -4.20
N ALA A 33 0.19 13.84 -5.08
CA ALA A 33 0.83 15.03 -5.62
C ALA A 33 0.36 16.28 -4.87
N TYR A 34 1.31 17.11 -4.46
CA TYR A 34 1.05 18.39 -3.81
C TYR A 34 1.76 19.52 -4.55
N ALA A 35 1.12 20.68 -4.64
CA ALA A 35 1.69 21.85 -5.28
C ALA A 35 2.98 22.33 -4.58
N TYR A 36 3.88 22.96 -5.34
CA TYR A 36 5.14 23.51 -4.83
C TYR A 36 4.98 24.57 -3.72
N ALA A 37 3.79 25.15 -3.58
CA ALA A 37 3.48 26.09 -2.50
C ALA A 37 3.52 25.43 -1.10
N HIS A 38 3.38 24.10 -1.00
CA HIS A 38 3.43 23.41 0.28
C HIS A 38 4.86 23.03 0.66
N LEU A 39 5.25 23.31 1.91
CA LEU A 39 6.57 22.97 2.42
C LEU A 39 6.79 21.45 2.40
N PRO A 40 7.84 20.92 1.74
CA PRO A 40 8.01 19.47 1.58
C PRO A 40 8.06 18.67 2.88
N ASN A 41 8.64 19.24 3.93
CA ASN A 41 8.73 18.58 5.24
C ASN A 41 7.36 18.52 5.92
N LEU A 42 6.54 19.56 5.77
CA LEU A 42 5.18 19.59 6.30
C LEU A 42 4.31 18.54 5.60
N VAL A 43 4.39 18.47 4.26
CA VAL A 43 3.66 17.43 3.49
C VAL A 43 4.05 16.03 3.95
N LYS A 44 5.35 15.73 4.09
CA LYS A 44 5.82 14.42 4.55
C LYS A 44 5.35 14.10 5.97
N GLN A 45 5.34 15.08 6.87
CA GLN A 45 4.86 14.91 8.23
C GLN A 45 3.37 14.56 8.25
N VAL A 46 2.54 15.37 7.57
CA VAL A 46 1.08 15.15 7.49
C VAL A 46 0.79 13.78 6.89
N LEU A 47 1.42 13.42 5.78
CA LEU A 47 1.23 12.10 5.15
C LEU A 47 1.58 10.93 6.08
N ARG A 48 2.64 11.09 6.90
CA ARG A 48 3.05 10.06 7.86
C ARG A 48 2.06 9.94 9.00
N GLU A 49 1.63 11.06 9.57
CA GLU A 49 0.67 11.11 10.69
C GLU A 49 -0.69 10.59 10.27
N THR A 50 -1.18 11.00 9.09
CA THR A 50 -2.43 10.48 8.52
C THR A 50 -2.37 8.98 8.37
N ALA A 51 -1.34 8.44 7.71
CA ALA A 51 -1.19 6.99 7.53
C ALA A 51 -1.06 6.23 8.86
N LEU A 52 -0.43 6.81 9.88
CA LEU A 52 -0.35 6.19 11.20
C LEU A 52 -1.71 6.14 11.92
N SER A 53 -2.56 7.13 11.66
CA SER A 53 -3.91 7.22 12.23
C SER A 53 -4.97 6.43 11.46
N THR A 54 -4.67 5.93 10.26
CA THR A 54 -5.63 5.20 9.41
C THR A 54 -5.85 3.78 9.95
N PRO A 55 -7.09 3.39 10.30
CA PRO A 55 -7.39 2.03 10.72
C PRO A 55 -7.00 0.98 9.68
N GLY A 56 -6.41 -0.12 10.12
CA GLY A 56 -5.97 -1.22 9.25
C GLY A 56 -4.54 -1.08 8.71
N ILE A 57 -3.90 0.09 8.86
CA ILE A 57 -2.46 0.23 8.64
C ILE A 57 -1.70 -0.30 9.86
N LEU A 58 -0.69 -1.13 9.61
CA LEU A 58 0.21 -1.66 10.63
C LEU A 58 1.24 -0.61 11.05
N GLU A 59 1.43 -0.46 12.36
CA GLU A 59 2.49 0.39 12.92
C GLU A 59 3.90 -0.20 12.67
N GLN A 60 4.00 -1.53 12.62
CA GLN A 60 5.23 -2.26 12.33
C GLN A 60 4.99 -3.27 11.19
N PRO A 61 5.77 -3.25 10.10
CA PRO A 61 6.91 -2.36 9.82
C PRO A 61 6.51 -0.89 9.64
N GLY A 62 7.37 0.03 10.07
CA GLY A 62 7.06 1.46 10.10
C GLY A 62 6.77 2.09 8.73
N ILE A 63 5.84 3.05 8.73
CA ILE A 63 5.42 3.83 7.56
C ILE A 63 6.60 4.64 7.02
N LYS A 64 6.77 4.64 5.69
CA LYS A 64 7.79 5.41 4.98
C LYS A 64 7.13 6.40 4.04
N VAL A 65 7.50 7.68 4.18
CA VAL A 65 7.08 8.74 3.27
C VAL A 65 8.31 9.32 2.59
N GLY A 66 8.29 9.42 1.26
CA GLY A 66 9.41 9.95 0.48
C GLY A 66 8.94 10.69 -0.76
N THR A 67 9.81 11.56 -1.28
CA THR A 67 9.61 12.17 -2.59
C THR A 67 9.76 11.09 -3.65
N TYR A 68 8.76 10.96 -4.52
CA TYR A 68 8.77 10.02 -5.65
C TYR A 68 9.26 10.70 -6.92
N LYS A 69 8.65 11.84 -7.28
CA LYS A 69 8.98 12.57 -8.51
C LYS A 69 8.62 14.05 -8.40
N TYR A 70 9.41 14.89 -9.05
CA TYR A 70 9.06 16.28 -9.32
C TYR A 70 8.26 16.34 -10.61
N GLU A 71 7.07 16.92 -10.55
CA GLU A 71 6.12 17.06 -11.65
C GLU A 71 6.03 18.54 -12.06
N ASP A 72 5.37 18.84 -13.18
CA ASP A 72 5.27 20.22 -13.68
C ASP A 72 4.56 21.16 -12.70
N SER A 73 3.59 20.64 -11.93
CA SER A 73 2.76 21.43 -11.01
C SER A 73 3.02 21.17 -9.52
N GLY A 74 3.99 20.32 -9.18
CA GLY A 74 4.23 19.97 -7.78
C GLY A 74 5.18 18.80 -7.56
N ILE A 75 5.11 18.22 -6.36
CA ILE A 75 5.91 17.07 -5.95
C ILE A 75 4.95 15.90 -5.70
N SER A 76 5.23 14.77 -6.35
CA SER A 76 4.61 13.49 -6.05
C SER A 76 5.35 12.80 -4.91
N TYR A 77 4.63 12.41 -3.86
CA TYR A 77 5.15 11.69 -2.70
C TYR A 77 4.64 10.25 -2.72
N ARG A 78 5.51 9.31 -2.36
CA ARG A 78 5.17 7.91 -2.12
C ARG A 78 5.03 7.67 -0.63
N VAL A 79 3.88 7.14 -0.23
CA VAL A 79 3.64 6.61 1.12
C VAL A 79 3.63 5.09 1.02
N THR A 80 4.54 4.44 1.75
CA THR A 80 4.62 2.97 1.87
C THR A 80 4.21 2.57 3.27
N PHE A 81 3.27 1.62 3.35
CA PHE A 81 2.74 1.10 4.61
C PHE A 81 2.42 -0.39 4.47
N PHE A 82 2.01 -1.03 5.57
CA PHE A 82 1.64 -2.44 5.59
C PHE A 82 0.22 -2.62 6.12
N VAL A 83 -0.47 -3.68 5.67
CA VAL A 83 -1.79 -4.11 6.17
C VAL A 83 -1.73 -5.57 6.61
N ASP A 84 -2.55 -5.96 7.59
CA ASP A 84 -2.55 -7.31 8.18
C ASP A 84 -3.13 -8.40 7.27
N GLY A 85 -3.69 -8.06 6.12
CA GLY A 85 -4.25 -9.04 5.19
C GLY A 85 -4.50 -8.49 3.80
N TYR A 86 -4.32 -9.34 2.79
CA TYR A 86 -4.51 -8.93 1.39
C TYR A 86 -5.93 -8.43 1.10
N GLN A 87 -6.92 -9.01 1.77
CA GLN A 87 -8.33 -8.65 1.64
C GLN A 87 -8.67 -7.27 2.23
N ASP A 88 -7.84 -6.73 3.14
CA ASP A 88 -8.10 -5.48 3.84
C ASP A 88 -7.65 -4.26 3.02
N ARG A 89 -6.81 -4.49 2.00
CA ARG A 89 -6.25 -3.45 1.12
C ARG A 89 -7.28 -2.52 0.50
N PRO A 90 -8.45 -2.98 -0.02
CA PRO A 90 -9.42 -2.09 -0.63
C PRO A 90 -10.01 -1.11 0.39
N ALA A 91 -10.35 -1.59 1.59
CA ALA A 91 -10.95 -0.75 2.63
C ALA A 91 -9.94 0.29 3.19
N VAL A 92 -8.66 -0.06 3.27
CA VAL A 92 -7.60 0.86 3.74
C VAL A 92 -7.24 1.92 2.69
N ARG A 93 -7.56 1.69 1.41
CA ARG A 93 -7.23 2.58 0.29
C ARG A 93 -8.35 3.57 -0.09
N ASP A 94 -9.55 3.41 0.46
CA ASP A 94 -10.70 4.31 0.23
C ASP A 94 -10.47 5.68 0.87
#